data_AF-A0A968S6N7-F1
#
_entry.id   AF-A0A968S6N7-F1
#
_cell.length_a   1.000
_cell.length_b   1.000
_cell.length_c   1.000
_cell.angle_alpha   90.00
_cell.angle_beta   90.00
_cell.angle_gamma   90.00
#
_symmetry.space_group_name_H-M   'P 1'
#
loop_
_entity.id
_entity.type
_entity.pdbx_description
1 polymer ?
#
loop_
_entity_poly.entity_id
_entity_poly.type
_entity_poly.pdbx_seq_one_letter_code
_entity_poly.pdbx_strand_id
1 'polypeptide(L)'
;NDTALFTFAGASVTVDLAIEGPQNVGPPGIDTLISIENVSGSNFAGDQLFGNEGNNVLSGLAFDDLLDGRGGDDTLIGGTGNDTLIGGDGFDTAIFTGLQGDFSIAIDASGLLVTSLISGEIDTLSEIELLTFDDAEVLVETLLPPEPVFGSPDDDIFDAALPEDGFDGLNDLLFVGAGSDLVDATTGLGTNRIYGGSGNDETFAGTNDRLFAAAGSDILDATVGNGGNRLYGGAGEDEILVGSAIALLATVATISWMPA
;
A
#
# COMPACT_ATOMS: atom_id res chain seq x y z
N ASN A 1 9.20 -2.95 26.26
CA ASN A 1 8.85 -4.05 25.34
C ASN A 1 9.08 -5.34 26.06
N ASP A 2 8.19 -5.61 27.01
CA ASP A 2 8.05 -6.86 27.73
C ASP A 2 7.06 -7.78 26.98
N THR A 3 7.26 -9.10 27.09
CA THR A 3 6.48 -10.10 26.36
C THR A 3 5.86 -11.13 27.29
N ALA A 4 4.56 -11.35 27.18
CA ALA A 4 3.87 -12.51 27.75
C ALA A 4 3.94 -13.70 26.78
N LEU A 5 4.42 -14.86 27.26
CA LEU A 5 4.63 -16.05 26.45
C LEU A 5 3.70 -17.19 26.92
N PHE A 6 2.81 -17.63 26.04
CA PHE A 6 1.89 -18.74 26.26
C PHE A 6 2.24 -19.99 25.44
N THR A 7 3.46 -20.06 24.92
CA THR A 7 3.94 -21.10 23.99
C THR A 7 3.74 -22.55 24.48
N PHE A 8 3.60 -22.77 25.79
CA PHE A 8 3.38 -24.08 26.41
C PHE A 8 1.94 -24.31 26.91
N ALA A 9 1.03 -23.37 26.69
CA ALA A 9 -0.39 -23.55 26.98
C ALA A 9 -0.93 -24.72 26.14
N GLY A 10 -1.45 -25.77 26.77
CA GLY A 10 -1.91 -26.97 26.07
C GLY A 10 -3.26 -26.82 25.36
N ALA A 11 -3.77 -25.59 25.25
CA ALA A 11 -5.04 -25.22 24.63
C ALA A 11 -4.99 -23.73 24.25
N SER A 12 -6.04 -23.29 23.56
CA SER A 12 -6.25 -21.91 23.13
C SER A 12 -6.16 -20.93 24.30
N VAL A 13 -5.50 -19.80 24.05
CA VAL A 13 -5.43 -18.65 24.94
C VAL A 13 -6.22 -17.46 24.39
N THR A 14 -6.75 -16.66 25.31
CA THR A 14 -7.46 -15.40 24.99
C THR A 14 -6.88 -14.29 25.83
N VAL A 15 -6.04 -13.45 25.22
CA VAL A 15 -5.27 -12.43 25.94
C VAL A 15 -5.69 -11.06 25.47
N ASP A 16 -5.96 -10.15 26.40
CA ASP A 16 -6.32 -8.76 26.10
C ASP A 16 -5.45 -7.80 26.92
N LEU A 17 -4.52 -7.10 26.25
CA LEU A 17 -3.58 -6.19 26.91
C LEU A 17 -4.22 -4.90 27.42
N ALA A 18 -5.44 -4.57 26.99
CA ALA A 18 -6.20 -3.43 27.53
C ALA A 18 -6.83 -3.75 28.91
N ILE A 19 -6.86 -5.02 29.31
CA ILE A 19 -7.33 -5.43 30.63
C ILE A 19 -6.17 -5.39 31.63
N GLU A 20 -6.06 -4.30 32.39
CA GLU A 20 -5.08 -4.13 33.48
C GLU A 20 -5.36 -5.00 34.73
N GLY A 21 -6.47 -5.75 34.72
CA GLY A 21 -6.94 -6.59 35.83
C GLY A 21 -6.81 -8.09 35.58
N PRO A 22 -7.32 -8.92 36.50
CA PRO A 22 -7.38 -10.36 36.30
C PRO A 22 -8.25 -10.72 35.09
N GLN A 23 -7.67 -11.45 34.15
CA GLN A 23 -8.32 -11.96 32.94
C GLN A 23 -8.14 -13.47 32.85
N ASN A 24 -9.16 -14.19 32.37
CA ASN A 24 -9.06 -15.62 32.13
C ASN A 24 -8.47 -15.84 30.75
N VAL A 25 -7.18 -16.16 30.70
CA VAL A 25 -6.43 -16.30 29.45
C VAL A 25 -6.49 -17.70 28.86
N GLY A 26 -7.38 -18.56 29.35
CA GLY A 26 -7.35 -20.00 29.06
C GLY A 26 -6.33 -20.71 29.98
N PRO A 27 -6.05 -22.01 29.78
CA PRO A 27 -5.05 -22.72 30.59
C PRO A 27 -3.68 -22.01 30.48
N PRO A 28 -3.14 -21.44 31.58
CA PRO A 28 -3.18 -21.96 32.95
C PRO A 28 -4.24 -21.39 33.90
N GLY A 29 -5.04 -20.39 33.51
CA GLY A 29 -6.18 -19.88 34.26
C GLY A 29 -6.33 -18.36 34.20
N ILE A 30 -6.39 -17.74 35.39
CA ILE A 30 -6.54 -16.28 35.53
C ILE A 30 -5.16 -15.66 35.72
N ASP A 31 -4.80 -14.73 34.84
CA ASP A 31 -3.56 -13.97 34.88
C ASP A 31 -3.85 -12.47 34.99
N THR A 32 -2.85 -11.69 35.41
CA THR A 32 -2.89 -10.23 35.42
C THR A 32 -1.66 -9.73 34.70
N LEU A 33 -1.86 -9.11 33.56
CA LEU A 33 -0.80 -8.63 32.66
C LEU A 33 -0.73 -7.12 32.83
N ILE A 34 0.41 -6.61 33.31
CA ILE A 34 0.63 -5.19 33.59
C ILE A 34 1.91 -4.79 32.89
N SER A 35 1.88 -3.67 32.15
CA SER A 35 3.04 -3.16 31.42
C SER A 35 3.65 -4.23 30.51
N ILE A 36 2.79 -4.95 29.79
CA ILE A 36 3.18 -5.89 28.74
C ILE A 36 2.78 -5.27 27.41
N GLU A 37 3.72 -5.23 26.47
CA GLU A 37 3.49 -4.69 25.14
C GLU A 37 3.34 -5.81 24.09
N ASN A 38 3.80 -7.03 24.39
CA ASN A 38 3.84 -8.09 23.40
C ASN A 38 3.22 -9.38 23.94
N VAL A 39 2.58 -10.15 23.06
CA VAL A 39 2.00 -11.45 23.39
C VAL A 39 2.39 -12.47 22.34
N SER A 40 2.79 -13.66 22.79
CA SER A 40 2.89 -14.83 21.95
C SER A 40 1.91 -15.89 22.46
N GLY A 41 1.10 -16.41 21.54
CA GLY A 41 0.11 -17.45 21.76
C GLY A 41 0.72 -18.81 22.10
N SER A 42 -0.08 -19.84 21.86
CA SER A 42 0.17 -21.24 22.11
C SER A 42 0.65 -21.94 20.85
N ASN A 43 1.40 -23.04 20.99
CA ASN A 43 1.77 -23.89 19.84
C ASN A 43 0.73 -24.99 19.57
N PHE A 44 -0.43 -24.97 20.24
CA PHE A 44 -1.27 -26.16 20.38
C PHE A 44 -2.75 -25.95 20.00
N ALA A 45 -3.18 -24.72 19.75
CA ALA A 45 -4.52 -24.37 19.30
C ALA A 45 -4.53 -22.94 18.76
N GLY A 46 -5.60 -22.59 18.03
CA GLY A 46 -5.83 -21.22 17.59
C GLY A 46 -6.22 -20.31 18.75
N ASP A 47 -5.64 -19.12 18.78
CA ASP A 47 -5.66 -18.16 19.87
C ASP A 47 -6.38 -16.87 19.49
N GLN A 48 -6.70 -16.08 20.51
CA GLN A 48 -7.28 -14.75 20.35
C GLN A 48 -6.41 -13.76 21.13
N LEU A 49 -5.66 -12.93 20.42
CA LEU A 49 -4.70 -12.00 20.99
C LEU A 49 -5.12 -10.58 20.66
N PHE A 50 -5.37 -9.78 21.68
CA PHE A 50 -5.79 -8.38 21.54
C PHE A 50 -4.76 -7.46 22.20
N GLY A 51 -4.29 -6.48 21.44
CA GLY A 51 -3.40 -5.42 21.88
C GLY A 51 -4.08 -4.37 22.76
N ASN A 52 -3.46 -3.20 22.85
CA ASN A 52 -3.96 -2.03 23.56
C ASN A 52 -3.77 -0.76 22.71
N GLU A 53 -3.72 0.42 23.33
CA GLU A 53 -3.63 1.70 22.62
C GLU A 53 -2.18 2.10 22.27
N GLY A 54 -1.23 1.20 22.45
CA GLY A 54 0.17 1.44 22.14
C GLY A 54 0.76 0.29 21.34
N ASN A 55 1.91 0.55 20.73
CA ASN A 55 2.58 -0.36 19.82
C ASN A 55 2.84 -1.74 20.45
N ASN A 56 2.31 -2.78 19.84
CA ASN A 56 2.36 -4.15 20.30
C ASN A 56 2.97 -5.07 19.25
N VAL A 57 3.55 -6.18 19.74
CA VAL A 57 3.93 -7.32 18.89
C VAL A 57 3.08 -8.52 19.29
N LEU A 58 2.20 -8.94 18.39
CA LEU A 58 1.30 -10.08 18.58
C LEU A 58 1.74 -11.24 17.68
N SER A 59 1.91 -12.42 18.27
CA SER A 59 2.31 -13.63 17.53
C SER A 59 1.41 -14.81 17.86
N GLY A 60 0.64 -15.28 16.87
CA GLY A 60 -0.29 -16.41 16.99
C GLY A 60 0.41 -17.77 17.08
N LEU A 61 1.45 -17.95 16.25
CA LEU A 61 2.30 -19.13 16.09
C LEU A 61 1.72 -20.18 15.13
N ALA A 62 0.85 -21.05 15.62
CA ALA A 62 0.34 -22.17 14.84
C ALA A 62 -1.14 -22.32 15.07
N PHE A 63 -1.82 -22.92 14.10
CA PHE A 63 -3.28 -22.98 13.99
C PHE A 63 -3.89 -21.64 13.59
N ASP A 64 -5.21 -21.63 13.39
CA ASP A 64 -5.96 -20.47 12.93
C ASP A 64 -6.13 -19.47 14.09
N ASP A 65 -5.42 -18.35 14.05
CA ASP A 65 -5.38 -17.34 15.10
C ASP A 65 -6.19 -16.07 14.74
N LEU A 66 -6.64 -15.34 15.78
CA LEU A 66 -7.17 -13.98 15.66
C LEU A 66 -6.26 -13.01 16.40
N LEU A 67 -5.65 -12.08 15.67
CA LEU A 67 -4.80 -11.02 16.20
C LEU A 67 -5.44 -9.66 15.90
N ASP A 68 -5.59 -8.83 16.91
CA ASP A 68 -6.19 -7.49 16.82
C ASP A 68 -5.30 -6.49 17.58
N GLY A 69 -4.56 -5.66 16.84
CA GLY A 69 -3.61 -4.68 17.36
C GLY A 69 -4.26 -3.56 18.15
N ARG A 70 -5.38 -3.05 17.60
CA ARG A 70 -6.22 -1.94 18.07
C ARG A 70 -5.64 -0.57 17.81
N GLY A 71 -4.72 -0.08 18.64
CA GLY A 71 -4.24 1.29 18.52
C GLY A 71 -2.73 1.37 18.68
N GLY A 72 -2.10 2.26 17.93
CA GLY A 72 -0.64 2.35 17.87
C GLY A 72 -0.10 1.61 16.66
N ASP A 73 1.21 1.65 16.46
CA ASP A 73 1.85 0.99 15.31
C ASP A 73 2.22 -0.44 15.70
N ASP A 74 1.44 -1.41 15.24
CA ASP A 74 1.52 -2.81 15.66
C ASP A 74 2.27 -3.70 14.67
N THR A 75 2.81 -4.80 15.19
CA THR A 75 3.41 -5.88 14.40
C THR A 75 2.66 -7.18 14.66
N LEU A 76 2.02 -7.71 13.61
CA LEU A 76 1.19 -8.91 13.67
C LEU A 76 1.86 -10.07 12.92
N ILE A 77 2.05 -11.18 13.62
CA ILE A 77 2.64 -12.42 13.10
C ILE A 77 1.61 -13.54 13.33
N GLY A 78 0.81 -13.86 12.31
CA GLY A 78 -0.15 -14.97 12.38
C GLY A 78 0.57 -16.29 12.63
N GLY A 79 1.33 -16.74 11.63
CA GLY A 79 2.18 -17.92 11.73
C GLY A 79 1.75 -18.97 10.71
N THR A 80 1.55 -20.21 11.15
CA THR A 80 0.98 -21.26 10.28
C THR A 80 -0.48 -21.48 10.62
N GLY A 81 -1.37 -21.45 9.65
CA GLY A 81 -2.81 -21.53 9.89
C GLY A 81 -3.53 -20.62 8.91
N ASN A 82 -4.85 -20.51 9.04
CA ASN A 82 -5.61 -19.46 8.38
C ASN A 82 -5.94 -18.40 9.43
N ASP A 83 -5.16 -17.33 9.44
CA ASP A 83 -5.19 -16.32 10.48
C ASP A 83 -6.09 -15.14 10.08
N THR A 84 -6.59 -14.44 11.10
CA THR A 84 -7.25 -13.14 10.94
C THR A 84 -6.42 -12.09 11.65
N LEU A 85 -5.88 -11.14 10.89
CA LEU A 85 -5.02 -10.06 11.39
C LEU A 85 -5.71 -8.71 11.18
N ILE A 86 -5.93 -7.99 12.28
CA ILE A 86 -6.56 -6.67 12.30
C ILE A 86 -5.53 -5.72 12.90
N GLY A 87 -5.01 -4.76 12.13
CA GLY A 87 -4.05 -3.79 12.69
C GLY A 87 -4.76 -2.79 13.59
N GLY A 88 -5.60 -1.95 12.99
CA GLY A 88 -6.43 -0.99 13.71
C GLY A 88 -6.03 0.45 13.41
N ASP A 89 -6.05 1.31 14.43
CA ASP A 89 -5.60 2.70 14.33
C ASP A 89 -4.07 2.76 14.43
N GLY A 90 -3.37 3.07 13.34
CA GLY A 90 -1.91 3.21 13.37
C GLY A 90 -1.29 2.95 12.01
N PHE A 91 0.03 2.75 12.01
CA PHE A 91 0.71 2.15 10.86
C PHE A 91 1.13 0.72 11.22
N ASP A 92 0.39 -0.26 10.71
CA ASP A 92 0.49 -1.64 11.13
C ASP A 92 1.22 -2.52 10.11
N THR A 93 1.99 -3.48 10.64
CA THR A 93 2.80 -4.39 9.84
C THR A 93 2.41 -5.83 10.07
N ALA A 94 2.03 -6.54 9.01
CA ALA A 94 1.91 -8.00 9.02
C ALA A 94 3.20 -8.65 8.50
N ILE A 95 3.74 -9.61 9.25
CA ILE A 95 4.98 -10.31 8.89
C ILE A 95 4.67 -11.74 8.44
N PHE A 96 5.16 -12.09 7.26
CA PHE A 96 5.12 -13.43 6.69
C PHE A 96 6.53 -13.97 6.55
N THR A 97 6.80 -15.14 7.13
CA THR A 97 8.10 -15.80 6.98
C THR A 97 8.16 -16.53 5.63
N GLY A 98 9.14 -16.18 4.80
CA GLY A 98 9.31 -16.72 3.44
C GLY A 98 9.51 -15.62 2.40
N LEU A 99 9.74 -16.03 1.15
CA LEU A 99 9.93 -15.09 0.04
C LEU A 99 8.56 -14.61 -0.46
N GLN A 100 8.45 -13.34 -0.87
CA GLN A 100 7.19 -12.77 -1.39
C GLN A 100 6.61 -13.61 -2.55
N GLY A 101 7.47 -14.15 -3.41
CA GLY A 101 7.05 -14.98 -4.56
C GLY A 101 6.39 -16.30 -4.19
N ASP A 102 6.48 -16.74 -2.92
CA ASP A 102 5.80 -17.92 -2.39
C ASP A 102 4.37 -17.60 -1.92
N PHE A 103 3.93 -16.35 -2.02
CA PHE A 103 2.60 -15.89 -1.63
C PHE A 103 1.84 -15.28 -2.80
N SER A 104 0.51 -15.44 -2.78
CA SER A 104 -0.41 -14.69 -3.63
C SER A 104 -1.16 -13.69 -2.76
N ILE A 105 -1.04 -12.42 -3.10
CA ILE A 105 -1.75 -11.33 -2.41
C ILE A 105 -2.93 -10.91 -3.28
N ALA A 106 -4.13 -10.87 -2.70
CA ALA A 106 -5.35 -10.48 -3.37
C ALA A 106 -6.20 -9.59 -2.46
N ILE A 107 -7.05 -8.74 -3.04
CA ILE A 107 -8.04 -7.95 -2.31
C ILE A 107 -9.41 -8.36 -2.80
N ASP A 108 -10.32 -8.67 -1.88
CA ASP A 108 -11.72 -8.95 -2.18
C ASP A 108 -12.68 -8.16 -1.27
N ALA A 109 -13.97 -8.50 -1.30
CA ALA A 109 -14.98 -7.78 -0.52
C ALA A 109 -14.84 -7.99 1.01
N SER A 110 -14.04 -8.96 1.46
CA SER A 110 -13.77 -9.29 2.86
C SER A 110 -12.49 -8.63 3.39
N GLY A 111 -11.65 -8.08 2.53
CA GLY A 111 -10.39 -7.43 2.91
C GLY A 111 -9.22 -7.89 2.04
N LEU A 112 -8.02 -7.76 2.60
CA LEU A 112 -6.78 -8.24 2.01
C LEU A 112 -6.63 -9.73 2.34
N LEU A 113 -6.29 -10.54 1.35
CA LEU A 113 -6.02 -11.97 1.48
C LEU A 113 -4.58 -12.25 1.10
N VAL A 114 -3.85 -12.93 1.97
CA VAL A 114 -2.50 -13.43 1.70
C VAL A 114 -2.55 -14.95 1.71
N THR A 115 -2.34 -15.56 0.54
CA THR A 115 -2.38 -17.01 0.37
C THR A 115 -0.97 -17.55 0.20
N SER A 116 -0.56 -18.49 1.06
CA SER A 116 0.65 -19.26 0.87
C SER A 116 0.47 -20.20 -0.33
N LEU A 117 1.32 -20.07 -1.35
CA LEU A 117 1.32 -20.96 -2.53
C LEU A 117 1.92 -22.34 -2.21
N ILE A 118 2.58 -22.47 -1.07
CA ILE A 118 3.22 -23.71 -0.62
C ILE A 118 2.24 -24.57 0.19
N SER A 119 1.65 -24.00 1.24
CA SER A 119 0.74 -24.73 2.14
C SER A 119 -0.73 -24.64 1.71
N GLY A 120 -1.11 -23.59 0.98
CA GLY A 120 -2.50 -23.28 0.66
C GLY A 120 -3.27 -22.64 1.80
N GLU A 121 -2.58 -22.27 2.89
CA GLU A 121 -3.09 -21.47 3.99
C GLU A 121 -3.43 -20.05 3.51
N ILE A 122 -4.47 -19.47 4.08
CA ILE A 122 -5.02 -18.16 3.69
C ILE A 122 -5.24 -17.31 4.92
N ASP A 123 -4.51 -16.20 4.98
CA ASP A 123 -4.69 -15.19 6.02
C ASP A 123 -5.57 -14.06 5.52
N THR A 124 -6.48 -13.60 6.37
CA THR A 124 -7.38 -12.47 6.13
C THR A 124 -6.92 -11.27 6.94
N LEU A 125 -6.62 -10.18 6.24
CA LEU A 125 -6.03 -8.97 6.77
C LEU A 125 -6.98 -7.79 6.58
N SER A 126 -7.11 -6.96 7.60
CA SER A 126 -7.80 -5.68 7.56
C SER A 126 -7.01 -4.64 8.33
N GLU A 127 -7.04 -3.39 7.86
CA GLU A 127 -6.36 -2.27 8.53
C GLU A 127 -4.87 -2.59 8.74
N ILE A 128 -4.20 -3.05 7.67
CA ILE A 128 -2.76 -3.32 7.62
C ILE A 128 -2.18 -2.50 6.48
N GLU A 129 -1.16 -1.70 6.75
CA GLU A 129 -0.52 -0.81 5.78
C GLU A 129 0.68 -1.48 5.11
N LEU A 130 1.40 -2.35 5.83
CA LEU A 130 2.64 -2.95 5.37
C LEU A 130 2.66 -4.47 5.52
N LEU A 131 3.01 -5.17 4.45
CA LEU A 131 3.36 -6.59 4.49
C LEU A 131 4.87 -6.74 4.39
N THR A 132 5.48 -7.48 5.31
CA THR A 132 6.90 -7.80 5.28
C THR A 132 7.12 -9.28 4.99
N PHE A 133 8.01 -9.56 4.04
CA PHE A 133 8.53 -10.87 3.67
C PHE A 133 10.05 -10.89 3.86
N ASP A 134 10.68 -12.06 3.77
CA ASP A 134 12.13 -12.19 3.97
C ASP A 134 12.96 -11.40 2.93
N ASP A 135 12.42 -11.17 1.74
CA ASP A 135 13.09 -10.52 0.61
C ASP A 135 12.41 -9.24 0.09
N ALA A 136 11.25 -8.86 0.64
CA ALA A 136 10.48 -7.74 0.15
C ALA A 136 9.55 -7.13 1.21
N GLU A 137 9.20 -5.88 0.98
CA GLU A 137 8.14 -5.16 1.66
C GLU A 137 7.07 -4.77 0.63
N VAL A 138 5.80 -4.87 0.98
CA VAL A 138 4.66 -4.51 0.13
C VAL A 138 3.76 -3.56 0.90
N LEU A 139 3.68 -2.32 0.44
CA LEU A 139 2.70 -1.37 0.93
C LEU A 139 1.32 -1.72 0.37
N VAL A 140 0.33 -1.93 1.24
CA VAL A 140 -1.00 -2.41 0.88
C VAL A 140 -1.74 -1.41 0.00
N GLU A 141 -1.54 -0.12 0.20
CA GLU A 141 -2.10 0.95 -0.65
C GLU A 141 -1.72 0.79 -2.13
N THR A 142 -0.54 0.23 -2.42
CA THR A 142 -0.08 0.02 -3.80
C THR A 142 -0.79 -1.13 -4.52
N LEU A 143 -1.56 -1.95 -3.78
CA LEU A 143 -2.32 -3.08 -4.29
C LEU A 143 -3.75 -2.68 -4.70
N LEU A 144 -4.27 -1.59 -4.14
CA LEU A 144 -5.55 -1.03 -4.52
C LEU A 144 -5.40 -0.29 -5.87
N PRO A 145 -6.44 -0.31 -6.73
CA PRO A 145 -6.45 0.63 -7.83
C PRO A 145 -6.41 2.05 -7.23
N PRO A 146 -5.62 2.98 -7.80
CA PRO A 146 -5.65 4.37 -7.33
C PRO A 146 -7.05 4.91 -7.25
N GLU A 147 -7.35 5.59 -6.14
CA GLU A 147 -8.50 6.47 -6.09
C GLU A 147 -8.29 7.59 -7.13
N PRO A 148 -9.31 7.91 -7.95
CA PRO A 148 -9.15 8.94 -8.95
C PRO A 148 -8.99 10.32 -8.30
N VAL A 149 -7.93 11.03 -8.67
CA VAL A 149 -7.73 12.45 -8.34
C VAL A 149 -8.40 13.29 -9.43
N PHE A 150 -9.16 14.31 -9.04
CA PHE A 150 -9.83 15.21 -9.96
C PHE A 150 -9.41 16.66 -9.68
N GLY A 151 -8.90 17.33 -10.70
CA GLY A 151 -8.75 18.78 -10.65
C GLY A 151 -10.05 19.53 -10.94
N SER A 152 -9.89 20.83 -10.93
CA SER A 152 -10.94 21.82 -11.06
C SER A 152 -11.06 22.30 -12.53
N PRO A 153 -11.95 23.27 -12.80
CA PRO A 153 -12.02 23.95 -14.09
C PRO A 153 -11.10 25.20 -14.20
N ASP A 154 -10.32 25.49 -13.17
CA ASP A 154 -9.34 26.57 -13.12
C ASP A 154 -7.92 26.01 -13.36
N ASP A 155 -6.93 26.88 -13.58
CA ASP A 155 -5.53 26.45 -13.74
C ASP A 155 -4.98 25.83 -12.43
N ASP A 156 -4.76 24.52 -12.44
CA ASP A 156 -4.34 23.72 -11.30
C ASP A 156 -2.84 23.35 -11.34
N ILE A 157 -2.29 22.99 -10.18
CA ILE A 157 -0.92 22.48 -10.05
C ILE A 157 -0.96 21.18 -9.25
N PHE A 158 -0.47 20.09 -9.86
CA PHE A 158 -0.29 18.80 -9.21
C PHE A 158 1.21 18.51 -9.10
N ASP A 159 1.70 18.23 -7.90
CA ASP A 159 3.12 17.94 -7.64
C ASP A 159 3.24 16.67 -6.79
N ALA A 160 3.79 15.61 -7.38
CA ALA A 160 4.03 14.34 -6.70
C ALA A 160 4.97 14.44 -5.49
N ALA A 161 5.76 15.52 -5.36
CA ALA A 161 6.58 15.78 -4.18
C ALA A 161 5.80 16.40 -3.02
N LEU A 162 4.59 16.92 -3.28
CA LEU A 162 3.74 17.63 -2.33
C LEU A 162 2.33 17.02 -2.38
N PRO A 163 2.08 15.90 -1.67
CA PRO A 163 0.87 15.08 -1.81
C PRO A 163 -0.39 15.71 -1.18
N GLU A 164 -0.52 17.04 -1.15
CA GLU A 164 -1.65 17.73 -0.52
C GLU A 164 -3.00 17.45 -1.22
N ASP A 165 -2.97 17.06 -2.49
CA ASP A 165 -4.16 16.86 -3.35
C ASP A 165 -4.44 15.39 -3.70
N GLY A 166 -3.80 14.45 -3.01
CA GLY A 166 -3.97 13.01 -3.26
C GLY A 166 -3.25 12.47 -4.49
N PHE A 167 -2.45 13.30 -5.17
CA PHE A 167 -1.45 12.88 -6.15
C PHE A 167 -0.12 12.70 -5.44
N ASP A 168 0.20 11.46 -5.05
CA ASP A 168 1.31 11.16 -4.13
C ASP A 168 2.56 10.62 -4.81
N GLY A 169 2.53 10.44 -6.14
CA GLY A 169 3.65 9.95 -6.91
C GLY A 169 3.83 8.43 -6.84
N LEU A 170 2.90 7.69 -6.23
CA LEU A 170 2.79 6.25 -6.35
C LEU A 170 2.07 5.91 -7.67
N ASN A 171 1.12 4.99 -7.65
CA ASN A 171 0.38 4.58 -8.83
C ASN A 171 -0.88 5.43 -8.94
N ASP A 172 -0.81 6.68 -9.39
CA ASP A 172 -1.98 7.57 -9.41
C ASP A 172 -2.86 7.43 -10.66
N LEU A 173 -4.14 7.77 -10.52
CA LEU A 173 -5.08 8.01 -11.61
C LEU A 173 -5.57 9.46 -11.54
N LEU A 174 -4.94 10.35 -12.31
CA LEU A 174 -5.20 11.79 -12.27
C LEU A 174 -6.04 12.23 -13.49
N PHE A 175 -7.13 12.93 -13.22
CA PHE A 175 -7.92 13.68 -14.19
C PHE A 175 -7.74 15.17 -13.89
N VAL A 176 -6.89 15.82 -14.67
CA VAL A 176 -6.40 17.19 -14.41
C VAL A 176 -7.55 18.19 -14.58
N GLY A 177 -8.27 18.18 -15.71
CA GLY A 177 -9.55 18.88 -15.80
C GLY A 177 -9.62 19.86 -16.95
N ALA A 178 -10.00 21.10 -16.67
CA ALA A 178 -9.98 22.16 -17.66
C ALA A 178 -9.17 23.32 -17.12
N GLY A 179 -8.34 23.95 -17.95
CA GLY A 179 -7.39 24.95 -17.45
C GLY A 179 -6.14 24.94 -18.32
N SER A 180 -5.15 25.75 -17.97
CA SER A 180 -3.78 25.55 -18.43
C SER A 180 -2.98 25.01 -17.25
N ASP A 181 -3.01 23.70 -17.11
CA ASP A 181 -2.64 23.03 -15.87
C ASP A 181 -1.17 22.60 -15.88
N LEU A 182 -0.59 22.44 -14.68
CA LEU A 182 0.76 21.95 -14.49
C LEU A 182 0.75 20.66 -13.67
N VAL A 183 1.37 19.61 -14.19
CA VAL A 183 1.53 18.33 -13.50
C VAL A 183 2.99 17.92 -13.47
N ASP A 184 3.57 17.83 -12.27
CA ASP A 184 4.91 17.32 -12.04
C ASP A 184 4.87 15.94 -11.37
N ALA A 185 5.06 14.88 -12.17
CA ALA A 185 5.17 13.51 -11.69
C ALA A 185 6.63 13.06 -11.52
N THR A 186 7.62 13.93 -11.70
CA THR A 186 9.03 13.54 -11.87
C THR A 186 9.66 12.91 -10.63
N THR A 187 9.15 13.23 -9.44
CA THR A 187 9.61 12.69 -8.16
C THR A 187 8.92 11.40 -7.76
N GLY A 188 7.81 11.04 -8.44
CA GLY A 188 7.06 9.82 -8.21
C GLY A 188 7.78 8.58 -8.71
N LEU A 189 7.69 7.49 -7.94
CA LEU A 189 8.25 6.18 -8.30
C LEU A 189 7.22 5.22 -8.88
N GLY A 190 5.93 5.50 -8.74
CA GLY A 190 4.89 4.65 -9.29
C GLY A 190 4.50 4.99 -10.72
N THR A 191 3.56 4.21 -11.25
CA THR A 191 3.17 4.20 -12.66
C THR A 191 1.84 4.92 -12.85
N ASN A 192 1.92 6.21 -13.16
CA ASN A 192 0.78 7.11 -13.17
C ASN A 192 -0.01 7.03 -14.47
N ARG A 193 -1.32 7.29 -14.38
CA ARG A 193 -2.19 7.55 -15.53
C ARG A 193 -2.78 8.94 -15.40
N ILE A 194 -2.34 9.84 -16.27
CA ILE A 194 -2.65 11.27 -16.20
C ILE A 194 -3.44 11.67 -17.43
N TYR A 195 -4.60 12.28 -17.23
CA TYR A 195 -5.48 12.81 -18.28
C TYR A 195 -5.57 14.34 -18.13
N GLY A 196 -4.89 15.09 -19.01
CA GLY A 196 -4.81 16.57 -19.00
C GLY A 196 -6.19 17.22 -19.14
N GLY A 197 -6.95 16.81 -20.15
CA GLY A 197 -8.33 17.26 -20.30
C GLY A 197 -8.43 18.38 -21.33
N SER A 198 -8.80 19.61 -20.96
CA SER A 198 -8.95 20.68 -21.95
C SER A 198 -8.24 21.96 -21.57
N GLY A 199 -7.54 22.56 -22.53
CA GLY A 199 -6.79 23.80 -22.38
C GLY A 199 -5.34 23.53 -22.75
N ASN A 200 -4.37 24.27 -22.22
CA ASN A 200 -2.97 24.08 -22.66
C ASN A 200 -2.14 23.63 -21.45
N ASP A 201 -1.93 22.33 -21.36
CA ASP A 201 -1.39 21.69 -20.17
C ASP A 201 0.09 21.39 -20.31
N GLU A 202 0.81 21.41 -19.20
CA GLU A 202 2.22 21.01 -19.10
C GLU A 202 2.35 19.83 -18.13
N THR A 203 2.79 18.67 -18.62
CA THR A 203 2.89 17.45 -17.83
C THR A 203 4.29 16.86 -17.93
N PHE A 204 4.94 16.69 -16.78
CA PHE A 204 6.24 16.07 -16.65
C PHE A 204 6.10 14.63 -16.14
N ALA A 205 6.55 13.66 -16.92
CA ALA A 205 6.50 12.25 -16.58
C ALA A 205 7.61 11.87 -15.59
N GLY A 206 7.25 11.05 -14.60
CA GLY A 206 8.13 10.22 -13.77
C GLY A 206 8.37 8.85 -14.40
N THR A 207 8.00 7.79 -13.69
CA THR A 207 8.47 6.42 -14.00
C THR A 207 7.39 5.50 -14.59
N ASN A 208 7.54 5.12 -15.87
CA ASN A 208 6.59 4.27 -16.62
C ASN A 208 5.14 4.80 -16.69
N ASP A 209 4.98 6.10 -16.75
CA ASP A 209 3.69 6.79 -16.78
C ASP A 209 2.99 6.69 -18.13
N ARG A 210 1.68 6.98 -18.10
CA ARG A 210 0.84 7.16 -19.29
C ARG A 210 0.19 8.53 -19.23
N LEU A 211 0.54 9.39 -20.17
CA LEU A 211 0.10 10.78 -20.22
C LEU A 211 -0.80 11.03 -21.42
N PHE A 212 -2.01 11.53 -21.18
CA PHE A 212 -3.01 11.84 -22.20
C PHE A 212 -3.35 13.33 -22.12
N ALA A 213 -2.77 14.16 -22.97
CA ALA A 213 -2.98 15.62 -22.96
C ALA A 213 -4.42 16.01 -23.31
N ALA A 214 -5.03 15.30 -24.26
CA ALA A 214 -6.41 15.48 -24.71
C ALA A 214 -6.62 16.69 -25.63
N ALA A 215 -7.22 17.82 -25.22
CA ALA A 215 -7.56 18.90 -26.16
C ALA A 215 -6.84 20.20 -25.80
N GLY A 216 -5.93 20.65 -26.65
CA GLY A 216 -4.99 21.68 -26.23
C GLY A 216 -3.81 21.88 -27.14
N SER A 217 -2.96 22.84 -26.81
CA SER A 217 -1.59 22.87 -27.32
C SER A 217 -0.68 22.57 -26.14
N ASP A 218 -0.44 21.28 -25.95
CA ASP A 218 0.05 20.74 -24.68
C ASP A 218 1.55 20.43 -24.74
N ILE A 219 2.20 20.43 -23.58
CA ILE A 219 3.59 20.01 -23.41
C ILE A 219 3.60 18.71 -22.60
N LEU A 220 4.14 17.65 -23.18
CA LEU A 220 4.37 16.39 -22.47
C LEU A 220 5.87 16.10 -22.45
N ASP A 221 6.47 16.18 -21.27
CA ASP A 221 7.91 16.03 -21.07
C ASP A 221 8.23 14.73 -20.33
N ALA A 222 8.91 13.80 -21.01
CA ALA A 222 9.46 12.58 -20.43
C ALA A 222 10.99 12.53 -20.56
N THR A 223 11.67 13.67 -20.49
CA THR A 223 13.14 13.76 -20.56
C THR A 223 13.82 13.45 -19.23
N VAL A 224 13.16 13.73 -18.11
CA VAL A 224 13.65 13.48 -16.74
C VAL A 224 13.20 12.11 -16.21
N GLY A 225 11.98 11.71 -16.56
CA GLY A 225 11.38 10.44 -16.17
C GLY A 225 12.12 9.20 -16.69
N ASN A 226 12.10 8.13 -15.89
CA ASN A 226 12.72 6.84 -16.24
C ASN A 226 11.68 5.82 -16.76
N GLY A 227 12.16 4.74 -17.38
CA GLY A 227 11.28 3.64 -17.80
C GLY A 227 10.45 3.93 -19.06
N GLY A 228 9.48 3.07 -19.36
CA GLY A 228 8.71 3.06 -20.61
C GLY A 228 7.50 3.98 -20.60
N ASN A 229 7.71 5.29 -20.44
CA ASN A 229 6.66 6.31 -20.50
C ASN A 229 5.91 6.28 -21.85
N ARG A 230 4.59 6.49 -21.82
CA ARG A 230 3.71 6.51 -23.01
C ARG A 230 2.94 7.81 -23.07
N LEU A 231 3.21 8.62 -24.09
CA LEU A 231 2.71 9.98 -24.22
C LEU A 231 1.73 10.07 -25.40
N TYR A 232 0.59 10.71 -25.19
CA TYR A 232 -0.48 10.89 -26.17
C TYR A 232 -0.92 12.36 -26.21
N GLY A 233 -0.51 13.09 -27.25
CA GLY A 233 -0.79 14.53 -27.40
C GLY A 233 -2.28 14.86 -27.55
N GLY A 234 -3.02 14.09 -28.36
CA GLY A 234 -4.46 14.34 -28.55
C GLY A 234 -4.72 15.34 -29.68
N ALA A 235 -5.49 16.39 -29.40
CA ALA A 235 -6.02 17.33 -30.36
C ALA A 235 -5.47 18.75 -30.15
N GLY A 236 -4.68 19.20 -31.12
CA GLY A 236 -4.16 20.57 -31.22
C GLY A 236 -2.68 20.54 -31.59
N GLU A 237 -1.89 21.53 -31.19
CA GLU A 237 -0.47 21.60 -31.50
C GLU A 237 0.37 21.23 -30.26
N ASP A 238 0.70 19.95 -30.14
CA ASP A 238 1.38 19.42 -28.95
C ASP A 238 2.91 19.36 -29.14
N GLU A 239 3.64 19.72 -28.08
CA GLU A 239 5.08 19.50 -27.94
C GLU A 239 5.32 18.26 -27.06
N ILE A 240 5.99 17.25 -27.64
CA ILE A 240 6.32 16.01 -26.93
C ILE A 240 7.84 15.89 -26.84
N LEU A 241 8.36 15.98 -25.62
CA LEU A 241 9.77 15.81 -25.32
C LEU A 241 10.02 14.40 -24.79
N VAL A 242 10.85 13.62 -25.49
CA VAL A 242 11.15 12.23 -25.13
C VAL A 242 12.62 12.07 -24.75
N GLY A 243 12.85 11.46 -23.59
CA GLY A 243 14.16 10.95 -23.17
C GLY A 243 14.53 9.63 -23.86
N SER A 244 15.49 8.90 -23.30
CA SER A 244 16.07 7.69 -23.92
C SER A 244 15.19 6.42 -23.94
N ALA A 245 13.92 6.49 -23.52
CA ALA A 245 13.02 5.32 -23.41
C ALA A 245 11.76 5.48 -24.28
N ILE A 246 11.41 4.46 -25.08
CA ILE A 246 10.61 4.57 -26.33
C ILE A 246 9.18 3.96 -26.21
N ALA A 247 8.15 4.64 -26.76
CA ALA A 247 7.21 4.15 -27.82
C ALA A 247 6.09 5.19 -28.12
N LEU A 248 6.05 5.69 -29.37
CA LEU A 248 5.16 6.78 -29.81
C LEU A 248 3.98 6.28 -30.66
N LEU A 249 2.76 6.72 -30.35
CA LEU A 249 1.58 6.67 -31.24
C LEU A 249 0.93 8.07 -31.22
N ALA A 250 1.37 8.95 -32.12
CA ALA A 250 0.81 10.28 -32.29
C ALA A 250 0.20 10.42 -33.69
N THR A 251 -1.00 11.02 -33.79
CA THR A 251 -1.65 11.28 -35.07
C THR A 251 -1.17 12.57 -35.76
N VAL A 252 -0.72 13.60 -35.03
CA VAL A 252 0.00 14.77 -35.59
C VAL A 252 0.73 15.46 -34.43
N ALA A 253 2.05 15.31 -34.27
CA ALA A 253 2.82 16.11 -33.32
C ALA A 253 4.20 16.46 -33.92
N THR A 254 4.70 17.65 -33.62
CA THR A 254 6.09 18.05 -33.90
C THR A 254 7.00 17.42 -32.85
N ILE A 255 7.70 16.35 -33.22
CA ILE A 255 8.64 15.66 -32.32
C ILE A 255 9.96 16.44 -32.27
N SER A 256 10.32 16.96 -31.10
CA SER A 256 11.62 17.59 -30.85
C SER A 256 12.53 16.59 -30.13
N TRP A 257 13.57 16.08 -30.80
CA TRP A 257 14.58 15.24 -30.18
C TRP A 257 15.65 16.12 -29.53
N MET A 258 15.79 16.04 -28.20
CA MET A 258 16.95 16.61 -27.53
C MET A 258 18.15 15.67 -27.67
N PRO A 259 19.31 16.13 -28.17
CA PRO A 259 20.52 15.31 -28.24
C PRO A 259 21.10 15.07 -26.84
N ALA A 260 21.61 13.84 -26.64
CA ALA A 260 22.32 13.40 -25.43
C ALA A 260 23.61 14.17 -25.15
#